data_AF-A0A945LIN8-F1
#
_entry.id   AF-A0A945LIN8-F1
#
_cell.length_a   1.000
_cell.length_b   1.000
_cell.length_c   1.000
_cell.angle_alpha   90.00
_cell.angle_beta   90.00
_cell.angle_gamma   90.00
#
_symmetry.space_group_name_H-M   'P 1'
#
loop_
_entity.id
_entity.type
_entity.pdbx_description
1 polymer ?
#
loop_
_entity_poly.entity_id
_entity_poly.type
_entity_poly.pdbx_seq_one_letter_code
_entity_poly.pdbx_strand_id
1 'polypeptide(L)'
;MAATLCCIKPADYCHTETSSHSSDSTVTRGLWERVRDTMDGRNASKHRRVKHDFAFSGLIACGHCECSIVGEIKKQRYIYYHCTGYKGKCDEPYVREEVLEEKFAALLGRLVFDDEVLDWVRDALHDSHAEERREHEEAIKRLRAKYDRLQNRIHAAYVDKLDGAIEPAFFEKISMEWRGEQDRCLRDIERHQGADRSYLEDGVRLIELAQNAQRLFEKQDSREKRRLLNFLVSNSSWQDGELTATLRQPFDLIAETTAIEAKRKAAEDISNDLSVNWLRRQDSNLRQVG
;
A
#
# COMPACT_ATOMS: atom_id res chain seq x y z
N MET A 1 0.40 -44.54 83.67
CA MET A 1 -0.77 -43.62 83.69
C MET A 1 -0.88 -42.97 82.31
N ALA A 2 -2.08 -42.64 81.84
CA ALA A 2 -2.29 -41.86 80.59
C ALA A 2 -1.60 -40.48 80.69
N ALA A 3 -1.07 -39.86 79.62
CA ALA A 3 -1.78 -39.04 78.61
C ALA A 3 -0.72 -38.36 77.69
N THR A 4 -0.96 -37.78 76.49
CA THR A 4 -2.07 -37.79 75.51
C THR A 4 -1.58 -37.15 74.17
N LEU A 5 -2.38 -37.30 73.09
CA LEU A 5 -2.45 -36.53 71.83
C LEU A 5 -2.03 -35.03 71.88
N CYS A 6 -1.69 -34.29 70.81
CA CYS A 6 -1.36 -34.55 69.39
C CYS A 6 -0.97 -33.21 68.71
N CYS A 7 -0.45 -33.28 67.47
CA CYS A 7 -0.81 -32.36 66.37
C CYS A 7 -0.11 -30.99 66.23
N ILE A 8 0.96 -30.97 65.42
CA ILE A 8 1.10 -30.22 64.15
C ILE A 8 0.78 -28.71 64.14
N LYS A 9 1.75 -27.88 63.69
CA LYS A 9 1.56 -26.92 62.57
C LYS A 9 2.89 -26.46 61.91
N PRO A 10 2.88 -26.03 60.63
CA PRO A 10 4.12 -25.82 59.84
C PRO A 10 4.34 -24.36 59.34
N ALA A 11 5.57 -24.13 58.86
CA ALA A 11 5.99 -23.25 57.76
C ALA A 11 5.33 -21.86 57.59
N ASP A 12 6.15 -20.81 57.81
CA ASP A 12 5.84 -19.44 57.44
C ASP A 12 5.70 -19.25 55.92
N TYR A 13 4.56 -18.74 55.48
CA TYR A 13 4.32 -18.30 54.09
C TYR A 13 4.31 -16.78 54.04
N CYS A 14 5.30 -16.18 53.39
CA CYS A 14 5.37 -14.73 53.24
C CYS A 14 4.48 -14.28 52.08
N HIS A 15 3.33 -13.66 52.39
CA HIS A 15 2.49 -13.02 51.37
C HIS A 15 3.20 -11.80 50.80
N THR A 16 3.51 -11.83 49.50
CA THR A 16 3.90 -10.64 48.74
C THR A 16 2.67 -10.10 48.02
N GLU A 17 2.06 -9.07 48.60
CA GLU A 17 0.95 -8.35 47.98
C GLU A 17 1.45 -7.61 46.73
N THR A 18 0.86 -7.89 45.58
CA THR A 18 1.17 -7.19 44.33
C THR A 18 0.30 -5.95 44.23
N SER A 19 0.86 -4.79 44.57
CA SER A 19 0.14 -3.51 44.50
C SER A 19 0.00 -3.05 43.04
N SER A 20 -1.20 -3.22 42.47
CA SER A 20 -1.53 -2.76 41.12
C SER A 20 -1.63 -1.23 41.04
N HIS A 21 -0.48 -0.57 40.87
CA HIS A 21 -0.42 0.85 40.55
C HIS A 21 -0.98 1.09 39.14
N SER A 22 -2.16 1.68 39.05
CA SER A 22 -2.79 2.10 37.79
C SER A 22 -2.08 3.31 37.19
N SER A 23 -0.92 3.07 36.56
CA SER A 23 -0.33 4.03 35.64
C SER A 23 -0.93 3.78 34.26
N ASP A 24 -1.54 4.80 33.64
CA ASP A 24 -2.03 4.71 32.26
C ASP A 24 -0.88 4.32 31.33
N SER A 25 -0.97 3.14 30.73
CA SER A 25 0.09 2.62 29.87
C SER A 25 0.12 3.42 28.57
N THR A 26 1.10 4.32 28.43
CA THR A 26 1.35 5.12 27.22
C THR A 26 1.59 4.26 25.97
N VAL A 27 1.87 2.96 26.17
CA VAL A 27 2.14 1.96 25.14
C VAL A 27 1.13 0.82 25.30
N THR A 28 0.34 0.54 24.27
CA THR A 28 -0.60 -0.60 24.26
C THR A 28 0.13 -1.93 24.49
N ARG A 29 -0.46 -2.83 25.28
CA ARG A 29 0.17 -4.11 25.67
C ARG A 29 0.66 -4.95 24.47
N GLY A 30 -0.13 -4.99 23.39
CA GLY A 30 0.23 -5.69 22.15
C GLY A 30 1.32 -5.03 21.29
N LEU A 31 1.75 -3.80 21.58
CA LEU A 31 2.97 -3.18 21.05
C LEU A 31 4.17 -3.55 21.94
N TRP A 32 3.99 -3.49 23.27
CA TRP A 32 5.00 -3.87 24.26
C TRP A 32 5.41 -5.35 24.16
N GLU A 33 4.45 -6.27 23.97
CA GLU A 33 4.70 -7.69 23.75
C GLU A 33 5.50 -7.94 22.46
N ARG A 34 5.17 -7.26 21.35
CA ARG A 34 5.88 -7.35 20.06
C ARG A 34 7.33 -6.88 20.12
N VAL A 35 7.59 -5.79 20.86
CA VAL A 35 8.96 -5.31 21.12
C VAL A 35 9.71 -6.32 21.97
N ARG A 36 9.06 -6.93 22.98
CA ARG A 36 9.67 -7.99 23.80
C ARG A 36 10.03 -9.23 23.00
N ASP A 37 9.15 -9.73 22.12
CA ASP A 37 9.45 -10.88 21.25
C ASP A 37 10.60 -10.59 20.26
N THR A 38 10.82 -9.32 19.94
CA THR A 38 11.95 -8.85 19.12
C THR A 38 13.24 -8.78 19.94
N MET A 39 13.19 -8.27 21.18
CA MET A 39 14.33 -8.21 22.11
C MET A 39 14.78 -9.59 22.60
N ASP A 40 13.83 -10.47 22.92
CA ASP A 40 14.07 -11.86 23.35
C ASP A 40 14.57 -12.75 22.20
N GLY A 41 14.71 -12.21 20.98
CA GLY A 41 15.22 -12.93 19.82
C GLY A 41 14.31 -14.06 19.30
N ARG A 42 13.07 -14.17 19.81
CA ARG A 42 12.12 -15.23 19.40
C ARG A 42 11.66 -15.05 17.95
N ASN A 43 11.61 -13.81 17.48
CA ASN A 43 11.44 -13.45 16.07
C ASN A 43 12.76 -13.19 15.32
N ALA A 44 13.93 -13.39 15.96
CA ALA A 44 15.22 -13.28 15.29
C ALA A 44 15.53 -14.55 14.51
N SER A 45 14.83 -14.76 13.40
CA SER A 45 15.34 -15.64 12.36
C SER A 45 16.75 -15.19 12.01
N LYS A 46 17.68 -16.15 11.87
CA LYS A 46 19.11 -15.90 11.60
C LYS A 46 19.29 -15.34 10.19
N HIS A 47 18.94 -14.07 10.00
CA HIS A 47 19.32 -13.27 8.86
C HIS A 47 20.84 -13.15 8.86
N ARG A 48 21.50 -14.08 8.15
CA ARG A 48 22.89 -13.90 7.71
C ARG A 48 22.96 -12.51 7.11
N ARG A 49 23.80 -11.61 7.67
CA ARG A 49 23.97 -10.24 7.17
C ARG A 49 24.14 -10.29 5.65
N VAL A 50 23.18 -9.74 4.93
CA VAL A 50 23.17 -9.72 3.47
C VAL A 50 24.34 -8.84 3.04
N LYS A 51 25.41 -9.48 2.57
CA LYS A 51 26.69 -8.80 2.28
C LYS A 51 26.63 -7.97 0.99
N HIS A 52 25.70 -8.32 0.10
CA HIS A 52 25.47 -7.68 -1.19
C HIS A 52 23.96 -7.65 -1.45
N ASP A 53 23.42 -6.46 -1.74
CA ASP A 53 22.00 -6.28 -2.00
C ASP A 53 21.75 -6.37 -3.52
N PHE A 54 21.47 -7.58 -4.00
CA PHE A 54 21.21 -7.88 -5.40
C PHE A 54 19.74 -7.66 -5.73
N ALA A 55 19.39 -6.73 -6.64
CA ALA A 55 18.01 -6.29 -6.87
C ALA A 55 17.00 -7.44 -7.04
N PHE A 56 17.35 -8.47 -7.80
CA PHE A 56 16.40 -9.51 -8.22
C PHE A 56 16.44 -10.80 -7.39
N SER A 57 17.37 -10.92 -6.43
CA SER A 57 17.50 -12.16 -5.64
C SER A 57 16.27 -12.38 -4.79
N GLY A 58 15.63 -13.55 -4.95
CA GLY A 58 14.38 -13.91 -4.27
C GLY A 58 13.10 -13.32 -4.88
N LEU A 59 13.19 -12.53 -5.95
CA LEU A 59 12.05 -12.04 -6.73
C LEU A 59 11.73 -12.97 -7.91
N ILE A 60 12.77 -13.53 -8.53
CA ILE A 60 12.67 -14.37 -9.73
C ILE A 60 12.80 -15.86 -9.36
N ALA A 61 11.91 -16.70 -9.91
CA ALA A 61 12.04 -18.15 -9.94
C ALA A 61 12.54 -18.64 -11.32
N CYS A 62 13.28 -19.75 -11.37
CA CYS A 62 13.63 -20.40 -12.63
C CYS A 62 12.42 -21.15 -13.21
N GLY A 63 12.04 -20.93 -14.47
CA GLY A 63 10.90 -21.63 -15.09
C GLY A 63 11.09 -23.14 -15.22
N HIS A 64 12.33 -23.62 -15.39
CA HIS A 64 12.65 -25.05 -15.53
C HIS A 64 12.48 -25.87 -14.24
N CYS A 65 12.65 -25.28 -13.06
CA CYS A 65 12.64 -26.03 -11.80
C CYS A 65 12.07 -25.29 -10.58
N GLU A 66 11.49 -24.10 -10.78
CA GLU A 66 10.88 -23.21 -9.78
C GLU A 66 11.82 -22.78 -8.63
N CYS A 67 13.11 -23.10 -8.72
CA CYS A 67 14.09 -22.70 -7.70
C CYS A 67 14.36 -21.20 -7.83
N SER A 68 14.56 -20.50 -6.71
CA SER A 68 14.89 -19.08 -6.73
C SER A 68 16.19 -18.81 -7.48
N ILE A 69 16.20 -17.72 -8.23
CA ILE A 69 17.38 -17.17 -8.89
C ILE A 69 18.08 -16.20 -7.93
N VAL A 70 19.41 -16.29 -7.87
CA VAL A 70 20.26 -15.55 -6.91
C VAL A 70 21.46 -14.92 -7.62
N GLY A 71 21.80 -13.70 -7.19
CA GLY A 71 22.93 -12.93 -7.70
C GLY A 71 24.28 -13.36 -7.11
N GLU A 72 25.33 -13.28 -7.92
CA GLU A 72 26.72 -13.53 -7.58
C GLU A 72 27.62 -12.46 -8.23
N ILE A 73 28.62 -11.95 -7.51
CA ILE A 73 29.63 -11.03 -8.06
C ILE A 73 30.81 -11.84 -8.63
N LYS A 74 31.00 -11.78 -9.95
CA LYS A 74 32.16 -12.33 -10.65
C LYS A 74 33.20 -11.25 -10.96
N LYS A 75 34.48 -11.60 -10.80
CA LYS A 75 35.65 -10.72 -11.02
C LYS A 75 35.56 -9.37 -10.27
N GLN A 76 34.95 -9.35 -9.08
CA GLN A 76 34.73 -8.16 -8.23
C GLN A 76 33.93 -7.00 -8.87
N ARG A 77 33.35 -7.18 -10.08
CA ARG A 77 32.70 -6.10 -10.84
C ARG A 77 31.38 -6.49 -11.48
N TYR A 78 31.25 -7.71 -11.99
CA TYR A 78 30.11 -8.11 -12.82
C TYR A 78 29.12 -8.92 -12.00
N ILE A 79 27.86 -8.51 -11.99
CA ILE A 79 26.80 -9.23 -11.29
C ILE A 79 26.11 -10.18 -12.29
N TYR A 80 26.06 -11.45 -11.92
CA TYR A 80 25.38 -12.50 -12.66
C TYR A 80 24.33 -13.16 -11.77
N TYR A 81 23.20 -13.51 -12.35
CA TYR A 81 22.14 -14.25 -11.70
C TYR A 81 22.10 -15.67 -12.25
N HIS A 82 21.81 -16.64 -11.38
CA HIS A 82 21.72 -18.05 -11.73
C HIS A 82 20.68 -18.76 -10.88
N CYS A 83 20.16 -19.87 -11.41
CA CYS A 83 19.31 -20.78 -10.66
C CYS A 83 20.10 -21.43 -9.52
N THR A 84 19.52 -21.48 -8.32
CA THR A 84 20.14 -22.13 -7.15
C THR A 84 20.28 -23.65 -7.26
N GLY A 85 19.56 -24.31 -8.19
CA GLY A 85 19.66 -25.75 -8.41
C GLY A 85 19.21 -26.62 -7.22
N TYR A 86 18.44 -26.07 -6.27
CA TYR A 86 18.10 -26.76 -5.03
C TYR A 86 17.34 -28.09 -5.24
N LYS A 87 16.45 -28.14 -6.24
CA LYS A 87 15.71 -29.37 -6.61
C LYS A 87 16.50 -30.33 -7.52
N GLY A 88 17.73 -30.00 -7.91
CA GLY A 88 18.56 -30.81 -8.81
C GLY A 88 19.29 -29.98 -9.87
N LYS A 89 20.01 -30.68 -10.77
CA LYS A 89 20.73 -30.03 -11.88
C LYS A 89 19.74 -29.27 -12.77
N CYS A 90 19.95 -27.96 -12.87
CA CYS A 90 19.21 -27.06 -13.74
C CYS A 90 20.19 -26.54 -14.79
N ASP A 91 19.82 -26.61 -16.06
CA ASP A 91 20.67 -26.23 -17.20
C ASP A 91 20.42 -24.79 -17.68
N GLU A 92 19.61 -24.01 -16.94
CA GLU A 92 19.39 -22.57 -17.18
C GLU A 92 20.73 -21.79 -17.10
N PRO A 93 21.12 -21.04 -18.14
CA PRO A 93 22.38 -20.32 -18.16
C PRO A 93 22.46 -19.16 -17.16
N TYR A 94 23.68 -18.70 -16.87
CA TYR A 94 23.90 -17.50 -16.07
C TYR A 94 23.50 -16.25 -16.88
N VAL A 95 22.54 -15.49 -16.37
CA VAL A 95 22.12 -14.20 -16.95
C VAL A 95 22.88 -13.04 -16.30
N ARG A 96 23.17 -11.99 -17.08
CA ARG A 96 23.77 -10.74 -16.58
C ARG A 96 22.72 -9.84 -15.95
N GLU A 97 23.09 -9.08 -14.91
CA GLU A 97 22.18 -8.14 -14.26
C GLU A 97 21.56 -7.13 -15.26
N GLU A 98 22.36 -6.62 -16.20
CA GLU A 98 21.91 -5.63 -17.17
C GLU A 98 20.78 -6.16 -18.09
N VAL A 99 20.76 -7.46 -18.37
CA VAL A 99 19.70 -8.10 -19.18
C VAL A 99 18.40 -8.23 -18.39
N LEU A 100 18.49 -8.50 -17.07
CA LEU A 100 17.31 -8.50 -16.20
C LEU A 100 16.76 -7.07 -16.04
N GLU A 101 17.62 -6.07 -15.89
CA GLU A 101 17.22 -4.67 -15.85
C GLU A 101 16.47 -4.25 -17.13
N GLU A 102 16.99 -4.58 -18.31
CA GLU A 102 16.31 -4.32 -19.59
C GLU A 102 14.91 -4.95 -19.65
N LYS A 103 14.79 -6.22 -19.26
CA LYS A 103 13.52 -6.96 -19.31
C LYS A 103 12.50 -6.44 -18.29
N PHE A 104 12.93 -6.04 -17.09
CA PHE A 104 12.04 -5.38 -16.12
C PHE A 104 11.68 -3.95 -16.54
N ALA A 105 12.61 -3.17 -17.11
CA ALA A 105 12.30 -1.84 -17.64
C ALA A 105 11.27 -1.92 -18.77
N ALA A 106 11.40 -2.88 -19.70
CA ALA A 106 10.43 -3.14 -20.76
C ALA A 106 9.05 -3.58 -20.22
N LEU A 107 9.01 -4.39 -19.14
CA LEU A 107 7.76 -4.75 -18.46
C LEU A 107 7.09 -3.50 -17.87
N LEU A 108 7.85 -2.65 -17.17
CA LEU A 108 7.33 -1.43 -16.53
C LEU A 108 6.94 -0.35 -17.54
N GLY A 109 7.57 -0.30 -18.70
CA GLY A 109 7.18 0.60 -19.80
C GLY A 109 5.76 0.35 -20.32
N ARG A 110 5.20 -0.85 -20.09
CA ARG A 110 3.79 -1.15 -20.40
C ARG A 110 2.79 -0.47 -19.44
N LEU A 111 3.26 0.15 -18.36
CA LEU A 111 2.42 0.92 -17.43
C LEU A 111 2.35 2.40 -17.80
N VAL A 112 3.09 2.83 -18.84
CA VAL A 112 3.14 4.22 -19.28
C VAL A 112 2.01 4.49 -20.28
N PHE A 113 1.25 5.55 -20.04
CA PHE A 113 0.22 6.10 -20.92
C PHE A 113 0.55 7.57 -21.22
N ASP A 114 -0.18 8.20 -22.15
CA ASP A 114 0.03 9.62 -22.42
C ASP A 114 -0.42 10.48 -21.23
N ASP A 115 0.25 11.62 -21.00
CA ASP A 115 -0.08 12.51 -19.88
C ASP A 115 -1.52 13.07 -19.99
N GLU A 116 -2.08 13.22 -21.20
CA GLU A 116 -3.49 13.56 -21.41
C GLU A 116 -4.45 12.49 -20.85
N VAL A 117 -4.08 11.21 -20.94
CA VAL A 117 -4.86 10.09 -20.37
C VAL A 117 -4.71 10.07 -18.85
N LEU A 118 -3.53 10.40 -18.31
CA LEU A 118 -3.31 10.53 -16.87
C LEU A 118 -4.21 11.60 -16.25
N ASP A 119 -4.25 12.80 -16.84
CA ASP A 119 -5.09 13.89 -16.35
C ASP A 119 -6.59 13.54 -16.50
N TRP A 120 -7.01 12.92 -17.61
CA TRP A 120 -8.39 12.44 -17.75
C TRP A 120 -8.78 11.38 -16.69
N VAL A 121 -7.91 10.42 -16.38
CA VAL A 121 -8.17 9.42 -15.33
C VAL A 121 -8.21 10.06 -13.94
N ARG A 122 -7.34 11.04 -13.66
CA ARG A 122 -7.35 11.83 -12.41
C ARG A 122 -8.67 12.58 -12.26
N ASP A 123 -9.11 13.28 -13.31
CA ASP A 123 -10.36 14.05 -13.30
C ASP A 123 -11.58 13.12 -13.17
N ALA A 124 -11.62 12.00 -13.90
CA ALA A 124 -12.69 11.00 -13.80
C ALA A 124 -12.78 10.37 -12.39
N LEU A 125 -11.65 10.11 -11.73
CA LEU A 125 -11.62 9.65 -10.33
C LEU A 125 -12.13 10.72 -9.36
N HIS A 126 -11.79 11.99 -9.58
CA HIS A 126 -12.34 13.07 -8.77
C HIS A 126 -13.85 13.23 -8.98
N ASP A 127 -14.33 13.24 -10.22
CA ASP A 127 -15.74 13.44 -10.54
C ASP A 127 -16.61 12.28 -10.04
N SER A 128 -16.17 11.03 -10.22
CA SER A 128 -16.91 9.84 -9.76
C SER A 128 -17.14 9.82 -8.24
N HIS A 129 -16.28 10.47 -7.46
CA HIS A 129 -16.39 10.59 -6.00
C HIS A 129 -16.74 12.03 -5.55
N ALA A 130 -17.21 12.91 -6.44
CA ALA A 130 -17.66 14.25 -6.05
C ALA A 130 -18.94 14.19 -5.18
N GLU A 131 -19.84 13.23 -5.44
CA GLU A 131 -21.07 13.04 -4.68
C GLU A 131 -20.80 12.47 -3.27
N GLU A 132 -19.99 11.41 -3.17
CA GLU A 132 -19.60 10.79 -1.88
C GLU A 132 -18.91 11.80 -0.95
N ARG A 133 -17.98 12.59 -1.49
CA ARG A 133 -17.35 13.72 -0.77
C ARG A 133 -18.38 14.74 -0.28
N ARG A 134 -19.39 15.09 -1.09
CA ARG A 134 -20.45 16.01 -0.69
C ARG A 134 -21.29 15.44 0.46
N GLU A 135 -21.69 14.17 0.38
CA GLU A 135 -22.43 13.50 1.46
C GLU A 135 -21.62 13.48 2.78
N HIS A 136 -20.31 13.24 2.70
CA HIS A 136 -19.40 13.27 3.85
C HIS A 136 -19.19 14.67 4.42
N GLU A 137 -18.96 15.69 3.58
CA GLU A 137 -18.86 17.08 4.02
C GLU A 137 -20.14 17.56 4.69
N GLU A 138 -21.31 17.20 4.15
CA GLU A 138 -22.59 17.48 4.78
C GLU A 138 -22.77 16.75 6.11
N ALA A 139 -22.37 15.48 6.22
CA ALA A 139 -22.42 14.73 7.46
C ALA A 139 -21.54 15.38 8.54
N ILE A 140 -20.30 15.76 8.19
CA ILE A 140 -19.39 16.49 9.07
C ILE A 140 -19.99 17.84 9.48
N LYS A 141 -20.61 18.59 8.56
CA LYS A 141 -21.27 19.87 8.84
C LYS A 141 -22.46 19.70 9.80
N ARG A 142 -23.28 18.66 9.62
CA ARG A 142 -24.39 18.30 10.53
C ARG A 142 -23.89 17.94 11.93
N LEU A 143 -22.80 17.17 12.02
CA LEU A 143 -22.18 16.77 13.29
C LEU A 143 -21.54 17.95 14.03
N ARG A 144 -20.80 18.83 13.34
CA ARG A 144 -20.25 20.07 13.92
C ARG A 144 -21.36 20.98 14.45
N ALA A 145 -22.40 21.23 13.65
CA ALA A 145 -23.56 22.00 14.10
C ALA A 145 -24.31 21.35 15.29
N LYS A 146 -24.21 20.03 15.51
CA LYS A 146 -24.69 19.38 16.74
C LYS A 146 -23.75 19.63 17.91
N TYR A 147 -22.44 19.45 17.72
CA TYR A 147 -21.41 19.72 18.73
C TYR A 147 -21.50 21.16 19.26
N ASP A 148 -21.60 22.15 18.37
CA ASP A 148 -21.67 23.58 18.73
C ASP A 148 -22.95 23.91 19.51
N ARG A 149 -24.08 23.30 19.13
CA ARG A 149 -25.35 23.44 19.88
C ARG A 149 -25.25 22.85 21.29
N LEU A 150 -24.58 21.71 21.46
CA LEU A 150 -24.31 21.13 22.78
C LEU A 150 -23.35 22.03 23.59
N GLN A 151 -22.30 22.56 22.97
CA GLN A 151 -21.34 23.47 23.61
C GLN A 151 -22.03 24.73 24.14
N ASN A 152 -22.91 25.34 23.32
CA ASN A 152 -23.68 26.52 23.72
C ASN A 152 -24.66 26.21 24.87
N ARG A 153 -25.26 25.01 24.90
CA ARG A 153 -26.12 24.57 26.02
C ARG A 153 -25.32 24.34 27.30
N ILE A 154 -24.13 23.72 27.23
CA ILE A 154 -23.23 23.55 28.38
C ILE A 154 -22.83 24.93 28.93
N HIS A 155 -22.52 25.89 28.05
CA HIS A 155 -22.15 27.25 28.46
C HIS A 155 -23.33 27.99 29.14
N ALA A 156 -24.53 27.95 28.56
CA ALA A 156 -25.72 28.54 29.17
C ALA A 156 -26.02 27.93 30.57
N ALA A 157 -26.05 26.59 30.67
CA ALA A 157 -26.27 25.91 31.93
C ALA A 157 -25.18 26.18 32.98
N TYR A 158 -23.96 26.51 32.56
CA TYR A 158 -22.89 26.93 33.46
C TYR A 158 -23.14 28.33 34.04
N VAL A 159 -23.63 29.28 33.22
CA VAL A 159 -24.04 30.62 33.69
C VAL A 159 -25.22 30.50 34.66
N ASP A 160 -26.28 29.78 34.29
CA ASP A 160 -27.45 29.54 35.15
C ASP A 160 -27.06 28.90 36.50
N LYS A 161 -26.01 28.06 36.51
CA LYS A 161 -25.44 27.43 37.71
C LYS A 161 -24.58 28.39 38.55
N LEU A 162 -23.98 29.44 37.96
CA LEU A 162 -23.32 30.51 38.70
C LEU A 162 -24.33 31.47 39.34
N ASP A 163 -25.44 31.75 38.65
CA ASP A 163 -26.55 32.58 39.14
C ASP A 163 -27.44 31.85 40.17
N GLY A 164 -27.16 30.57 40.45
CA GLY A 164 -27.86 29.77 41.46
C GLY A 164 -29.22 29.23 41.01
N ALA A 165 -29.58 29.36 39.73
CA ALA A 165 -30.83 28.84 39.17
C ALA A 165 -30.83 27.31 39.00
N ILE A 166 -29.65 26.67 39.05
CA ILE A 166 -29.46 25.22 38.86
C ILE A 166 -28.66 24.62 40.02
N GLU A 167 -29.15 23.48 40.55
CA GLU A 167 -28.44 22.69 41.56
C GLU A 167 -27.12 22.08 40.99
N PRO A 168 -25.99 22.12 41.72
CA PRO A 168 -24.72 21.58 41.25
C PRO A 168 -24.79 20.13 40.74
N ALA A 169 -25.49 19.24 41.46
CA ALA A 169 -25.63 17.84 41.09
C ALA A 169 -26.41 17.64 39.77
N PHE A 170 -27.39 18.51 39.49
CA PHE A 170 -28.12 18.50 38.22
C PHE A 170 -27.24 18.97 37.07
N PHE A 171 -26.48 20.04 37.27
CA PHE A 171 -25.52 20.55 36.28
C PHE A 171 -24.45 19.52 35.92
N GLU A 172 -23.89 18.81 36.90
CA GLU A 172 -22.89 17.76 36.69
C GLU A 172 -23.44 16.61 35.82
N LYS A 173 -24.63 16.10 36.16
CA LYS A 173 -25.30 15.02 35.40
C LYS A 173 -25.51 15.41 33.94
N ILE A 174 -26.12 16.57 33.70
CA ILE A 174 -26.44 17.04 32.34
C ILE A 174 -25.17 17.38 31.54
N SER A 175 -24.15 17.94 32.21
CA SER A 175 -22.86 18.23 31.57
C SER A 175 -22.11 16.95 31.15
N MET A 176 -22.19 15.86 31.92
CA MET A 176 -21.64 14.57 31.52
C MET A 176 -22.36 13.99 30.30
N GLU A 177 -23.69 14.08 30.26
CA GLU A 177 -24.49 13.60 29.13
C GLU A 177 -24.16 14.35 27.83
N TRP A 178 -24.16 15.68 27.86
CA TRP A 178 -23.85 16.50 26.67
C TRP A 178 -22.39 16.39 26.23
N ARG A 179 -21.42 16.26 27.14
CA ARG A 179 -20.03 15.96 26.79
C ARG A 179 -19.88 14.56 26.17
N GLY A 180 -20.56 13.56 26.72
CA GLY A 180 -20.60 12.21 26.13
C GLY A 180 -21.23 12.18 24.73
N GLU A 181 -22.17 13.08 24.43
CA GLU A 181 -22.66 13.30 23.06
C GLU A 181 -21.68 14.06 22.17
N GLN A 182 -20.97 15.07 22.69
CA GLN A 182 -19.90 15.77 21.97
C GLN A 182 -18.79 14.80 21.54
N ASP A 183 -18.35 13.91 22.44
CA ASP A 183 -17.33 12.90 22.15
C ASP A 183 -17.78 11.90 21.07
N ARG A 184 -19.09 11.58 21.01
CA ARG A 184 -19.65 10.79 19.89
C ARG A 184 -19.55 11.56 18.58
N CYS A 185 -19.97 12.83 18.57
CA CYS A 185 -19.91 13.67 17.37
C CYS A 185 -18.47 13.82 16.85
N LEU A 186 -17.48 13.95 17.74
CA LEU A 186 -16.06 14.02 17.36
C LEU A 186 -15.57 12.71 16.72
N ARG A 187 -15.88 11.55 17.30
CA ARG A 187 -15.53 10.24 16.70
C ARG A 187 -16.20 10.00 15.35
N ASP A 188 -17.46 10.40 15.21
CA ASP A 188 -18.17 10.27 13.93
C ASP A 188 -17.59 11.21 12.85
N ILE A 189 -17.15 12.43 13.23
CA ILE A 189 -16.40 13.33 12.34
C ILE A 189 -15.07 12.69 11.90
N GLU A 190 -14.28 12.16 12.85
CA GLU A 190 -12.99 11.52 12.57
C GLU A 190 -13.15 10.33 11.61
N ARG A 191 -14.17 9.50 11.82
CA ARG A 191 -14.52 8.38 10.92
C ARG A 191 -14.83 8.85 9.49
N HIS A 192 -15.62 9.91 9.34
CA HIS A 192 -15.94 10.47 8.01
C HIS A 192 -14.71 11.10 7.34
N GLN A 193 -13.81 11.73 8.10
CA GLN A 193 -12.58 12.33 7.56
C GLN A 193 -11.52 11.29 7.17
N GLY A 194 -11.44 10.15 7.87
CA GLY A 194 -10.43 9.13 7.63
C GLY A 194 -10.70 8.19 6.45
N ALA A 195 -11.97 7.84 6.21
CA ALA A 195 -12.32 6.85 5.17
C ALA A 195 -12.19 7.40 3.74
N ASP A 196 -12.79 8.57 3.50
CA ASP A 196 -12.97 9.18 2.19
C ASP A 196 -11.66 9.68 1.57
N ARG A 197 -10.82 10.30 2.42
CA ARG A 197 -9.56 10.91 1.98
C ARG A 197 -8.47 9.90 1.60
N SER A 198 -8.41 8.74 2.26
CA SER A 198 -7.34 7.76 2.00
C SER A 198 -7.49 7.17 0.60
N TYR A 199 -8.66 6.63 0.26
CA TYR A 199 -8.86 5.84 -0.97
C TYR A 199 -8.53 6.64 -2.25
N LEU A 200 -9.00 7.89 -2.33
CA LEU A 200 -8.74 8.76 -3.48
C LEU A 200 -7.28 9.20 -3.59
N GLU A 201 -6.68 9.71 -2.51
CA GLU A 201 -5.29 10.13 -2.55
C GLU A 201 -4.35 8.93 -2.80
N ASP A 202 -4.65 7.77 -2.22
CA ASP A 202 -3.89 6.53 -2.44
C ASP A 202 -4.06 6.03 -3.88
N GLY A 203 -5.26 6.11 -4.47
CA GLY A 203 -5.51 5.78 -5.87
C GLY A 203 -4.75 6.67 -6.85
N VAL A 204 -4.77 8.00 -6.68
CA VAL A 204 -4.00 8.93 -7.52
C VAL A 204 -2.49 8.68 -7.35
N ARG A 205 -1.99 8.51 -6.11
CA ARG A 205 -0.59 8.15 -5.84
C ARG A 205 -0.18 6.83 -6.52
N LEU A 206 -1.09 5.86 -6.61
CA LEU A 206 -0.86 4.55 -7.23
C LEU A 206 -0.68 4.65 -8.75
N ILE A 207 -1.51 5.46 -9.39
CA ILE A 207 -1.48 5.72 -10.84
C ILE A 207 -0.24 6.55 -11.21
N GLU A 208 0.09 7.59 -10.42
CA GLU A 208 1.32 8.37 -10.57
C GLU A 208 2.58 7.50 -10.41
N LEU A 209 2.56 6.53 -9.49
CA LEU A 209 3.66 5.57 -9.35
C LEU A 209 3.77 4.64 -10.57
N ALA A 210 2.64 4.16 -11.12
CA ALA A 210 2.62 3.31 -12.31
C ALA A 210 3.24 4.03 -13.53
N GLN A 211 2.77 5.26 -13.81
CA GLN A 211 3.30 6.13 -14.87
C GLN A 211 4.80 6.38 -14.73
N ASN A 212 5.28 6.57 -13.50
CA ASN A 212 6.70 6.84 -13.23
C ASN A 212 7.55 5.57 -13.01
N ALA A 213 6.96 4.37 -13.03
CA ALA A 213 7.61 3.14 -12.57
C ALA A 213 8.91 2.83 -13.32
N GLN A 214 8.90 2.89 -14.66
CA GLN A 214 10.09 2.64 -15.48
C GLN A 214 11.19 3.67 -15.18
N ARG A 215 10.85 4.97 -15.24
CA ARG A 215 11.79 6.09 -15.02
C ARG A 215 12.41 6.07 -13.61
N LEU A 216 11.64 5.63 -12.61
CA LEU A 216 12.13 5.41 -11.26
C LEU A 216 13.05 4.18 -11.22
N PHE A 217 12.60 3.04 -11.73
CA PHE A 217 13.37 1.80 -11.74
C PHE A 217 14.78 1.98 -12.31
N GLU A 218 14.93 2.64 -13.46
CA GLU A 218 16.24 2.85 -14.11
C GLU A 218 17.23 3.69 -13.25
N LYS A 219 16.73 4.60 -12.41
CA LYS A 219 17.55 5.58 -11.66
C LYS A 219 17.85 5.18 -10.21
N GLN A 220 17.19 4.15 -9.70
CA GLN A 220 17.29 3.75 -8.29
C GLN A 220 18.38 2.68 -8.06
N ASP A 221 18.86 2.60 -6.82
CA ASP A 221 19.77 1.54 -6.41
C ASP A 221 19.04 0.18 -6.25
N SER A 222 19.81 -0.90 -6.12
CA SER A 222 19.30 -2.27 -6.05
C SER A 222 18.22 -2.51 -4.98
N ARG A 223 18.28 -1.80 -3.86
CA ARG A 223 17.33 -1.94 -2.74
C ARG A 223 15.98 -1.33 -3.10
N GLU A 224 15.97 -0.10 -3.60
CA GLU A 224 14.73 0.58 -3.99
C GLU A 224 14.17 0.00 -5.32
N LYS A 225 15.02 -0.49 -6.23
CA LYS A 225 14.62 -1.34 -7.38
C LYS A 225 13.84 -2.57 -6.91
N ARG A 226 14.37 -3.34 -5.94
CA ARG A 226 13.64 -4.47 -5.34
C ARG A 226 12.33 -4.02 -4.73
N ARG A 227 12.34 -2.93 -3.94
CA ARG A 227 11.16 -2.44 -3.23
C ARG A 227 10.02 -2.09 -4.21
N LEU A 228 10.35 -1.39 -5.30
CA LEU A 228 9.42 -1.06 -6.37
C LEU A 228 8.87 -2.32 -7.04
N LEU A 229 9.73 -3.27 -7.42
CA LEU A 229 9.28 -4.51 -8.06
C LEU A 229 8.42 -5.39 -7.13
N ASN A 230 8.74 -5.49 -5.84
CA ASN A 230 7.91 -6.19 -4.85
C ASN A 230 6.51 -5.56 -4.70
N PHE A 231 6.38 -4.26 -4.98
CA PHE A 231 5.10 -3.54 -4.91
C PHE A 231 4.27 -3.69 -6.20
N LEU A 232 4.92 -3.74 -7.36
CA LEU A 232 4.26 -3.81 -8.68
C LEU A 232 4.00 -5.24 -9.16
N VAL A 233 4.89 -6.18 -8.84
CA VAL A 233 4.90 -7.56 -9.35
C VAL A 233 4.49 -8.55 -8.26
N SER A 234 3.66 -9.53 -8.62
CA SER A 234 3.22 -10.61 -7.73
C SER A 234 4.23 -11.77 -7.77
N ASN A 235 4.51 -12.28 -8.97
CA ASN A 235 5.45 -13.35 -9.26
C ASN A 235 6.26 -13.00 -10.51
N SER A 236 7.52 -13.44 -10.58
CA SER A 236 8.31 -13.41 -11.81
C SER A 236 9.08 -14.71 -11.99
N SER A 237 9.10 -15.21 -13.23
CA SER A 237 9.86 -16.37 -13.66
C SER A 237 10.78 -16.03 -14.82
N TRP A 238 11.94 -16.65 -14.83
CA TRP A 238 12.93 -16.53 -15.89
C TRP A 238 13.23 -17.89 -16.49
N GLN A 239 13.21 -17.95 -17.81
CA GLN A 239 13.44 -19.18 -18.57
C GLN A 239 13.97 -18.85 -19.96
N ASP A 240 15.03 -19.53 -20.39
CA ASP A 240 15.50 -19.56 -21.78
C ASP A 240 15.77 -18.17 -22.41
N GLY A 241 16.09 -17.16 -21.59
CA GLY A 241 16.34 -15.78 -22.03
C GLY A 241 15.14 -14.81 -21.91
N GLU A 242 14.00 -15.30 -21.44
CA GLU A 242 12.76 -14.53 -21.30
C GLU A 242 12.32 -14.38 -19.84
N LEU A 243 11.74 -13.20 -19.56
CA LEU A 243 11.16 -12.85 -18.26
C LEU A 243 9.64 -12.86 -18.39
N THR A 244 8.98 -13.77 -17.68
CA THR A 244 7.52 -13.78 -17.51
C THR A 244 7.18 -13.24 -16.14
N ALA A 245 6.38 -12.18 -16.06
CA ALA A 245 6.04 -11.55 -14.79
C ALA A 245 4.55 -11.18 -14.75
N THR A 246 3.93 -11.42 -13.59
CA THR A 246 2.51 -11.11 -13.35
C THR A 246 2.43 -9.86 -12.47
N LEU A 247 1.91 -8.76 -13.02
CA LEU A 247 1.64 -7.54 -12.26
C LEU A 247 0.58 -7.78 -11.17
N ARG A 248 0.57 -6.95 -10.13
CA ARG A 248 -0.48 -6.95 -9.11
C ARG A 248 -1.64 -6.07 -9.55
N GLN A 249 -2.85 -6.37 -9.09
CA GLN A 249 -3.97 -5.44 -9.16
C GLN A 249 -3.65 -4.14 -8.41
N PRO A 250 -3.95 -2.94 -8.98
CA PRO A 250 -4.62 -2.69 -10.27
C PRO A 250 -3.67 -2.45 -11.47
N PHE A 251 -2.37 -2.69 -11.33
CA PHE A 251 -1.37 -2.41 -12.38
C PHE A 251 -1.50 -3.32 -13.61
N ASP A 252 -2.01 -4.54 -13.44
CA ASP A 252 -2.36 -5.43 -14.54
C ASP A 252 -3.49 -4.85 -15.42
N LEU A 253 -4.55 -4.32 -14.82
CA LEU A 253 -5.64 -3.63 -15.54
C LEU A 253 -5.13 -2.41 -16.32
N ILE A 254 -4.20 -1.63 -15.73
CA ILE A 254 -3.52 -0.51 -16.41
C ILE A 254 -2.68 -1.03 -17.60
N ALA A 255 -1.92 -2.12 -17.42
CA ALA A 255 -1.11 -2.72 -18.48
C ALA A 255 -1.93 -3.42 -19.59
N GLU A 256 -3.20 -3.72 -19.34
CA GLU A 256 -4.14 -4.24 -20.34
C GLU A 256 -4.81 -3.11 -21.12
N THR A 257 -5.27 -2.05 -20.45
CA THR A 257 -5.91 -0.88 -21.10
C THR A 257 -4.95 -0.14 -22.02
N THR A 258 -3.73 0.16 -21.57
CA THR A 258 -2.66 0.72 -22.43
C THR A 258 -2.36 -0.15 -23.65
N ALA A 259 -2.33 -1.47 -23.49
CA ALA A 259 -2.10 -2.40 -24.60
C ALA A 259 -3.27 -2.47 -25.60
N ILE A 260 -4.50 -2.16 -25.18
CA ILE A 260 -5.67 -2.02 -26.07
C ILE A 260 -5.59 -0.69 -26.82
N GLU A 261 -5.27 0.41 -26.15
CA GLU A 261 -5.13 1.73 -26.78
C GLU A 261 -4.00 1.78 -27.80
N ALA A 262 -2.83 1.22 -27.48
CA ALA A 262 -1.71 1.12 -28.41
C ALA A 262 -2.08 0.33 -29.68
N LYS A 263 -2.86 -0.75 -29.55
CA LYS A 263 -3.39 -1.49 -30.70
C LYS A 263 -4.42 -0.69 -31.51
N ARG A 264 -5.25 0.12 -30.85
CA ARG A 264 -6.23 0.99 -31.51
C ARG A 264 -5.52 2.05 -32.35
N LYS A 265 -4.58 2.79 -31.76
CA LYS A 265 -3.76 3.80 -32.45
C LYS A 265 -3.03 3.20 -33.66
N ALA A 266 -2.35 2.07 -33.48
CA ALA A 266 -1.67 1.38 -34.58
C ALA A 266 -2.61 0.97 -35.73
N ALA A 267 -3.86 0.60 -35.45
CA ALA A 267 -4.86 0.31 -36.48
C ALA A 267 -5.40 1.58 -37.16
N GLU A 268 -5.57 2.68 -36.42
CA GLU A 268 -5.95 4.00 -36.93
C GLU A 268 -4.85 4.57 -37.86
N ASP A 269 -3.58 4.44 -37.48
CA ASP A 269 -2.42 4.84 -38.28
C ASP A 269 -2.31 4.04 -39.59
N ILE A 270 -2.46 2.71 -39.53
CA ILE A 270 -2.49 1.85 -40.73
C ILE A 270 -3.64 2.24 -41.66
N SER A 271 -4.81 2.58 -41.12
CA SER A 271 -5.96 3.06 -41.89
C SER A 271 -5.67 4.39 -42.59
N ASN A 272 -5.01 5.32 -41.88
CA ASN A 272 -4.60 6.60 -42.44
C ASN A 272 -3.55 6.44 -43.56
N ASP A 273 -2.49 5.63 -43.36
CA ASP A 273 -1.46 5.36 -44.37
C ASP A 273 -2.02 4.67 -45.64
N LEU A 274 -3.03 3.80 -45.47
CA LEU A 274 -3.75 3.21 -46.60
C LEU A 274 -4.59 4.26 -47.35
N SER A 275 -5.20 5.22 -46.65
CA SER A 275 -5.97 6.31 -47.26
C SER A 275 -5.10 7.29 -48.06
N VAL A 276 -3.89 7.60 -47.57
CA VAL A 276 -2.92 8.48 -48.24
C VAL A 276 -2.42 7.86 -49.56
N ASN A 277 -2.26 6.54 -49.62
CA ASN A 277 -1.83 5.84 -50.84
C ASN A 277 -2.88 5.86 -51.97
N TRP A 278 -4.17 6.08 -51.68
CA TRP A 278 -5.23 6.10 -52.70
C TRP A 278 -5.34 7.41 -53.50
N LEU A 279 -4.66 8.49 -53.07
CA LEU A 279 -4.75 9.82 -53.71
C LEU A 279 -3.67 10.10 -54.77
N ARG A 280 -2.94 9.07 -55.25
CA ARG A 280 -1.94 9.20 -56.33
C ARG A 280 -2.10 8.17 -57.46
N ARG A 281 -3.24 8.20 -58.16
CA ARG A 281 -3.27 7.87 -59.60
C ARG A 281 -4.04 8.94 -60.37
N GLN A 282 -3.31 9.62 -61.24
CA GLN A 282 -3.83 10.60 -62.18
C GLN A 282 -4.45 9.84 -63.37
N ASP A 283 -5.74 10.00 -63.62
CA ASP A 283 -6.44 9.22 -64.64
C ASP A 283 -5.90 9.50 -66.04
N SER A 284 -5.32 8.46 -66.65
CA SER A 284 -4.70 8.53 -67.98
C SER A 284 -5.73 8.47 -69.11
N ASN A 285 -6.59 9.49 -69.20
CA ASN A 285 -7.59 9.64 -70.27
C ASN A 285 -7.51 11.02 -70.96
N LEU A 286 -6.38 11.30 -71.61
CA LEU A 286 -6.27 12.41 -72.56
C LEU A 286 -6.94 12.03 -73.87
N ARG A 287 -8.18 12.50 -74.09
CA ARG A 287 -8.81 12.49 -75.42
C ARG A 287 -8.09 13.51 -76.32
N GLN A 288 -7.46 13.04 -77.39
CA GLN A 288 -7.14 13.90 -78.53
C GLN A 288 -8.45 14.28 -79.24
N VAL A 289 -8.66 15.58 -79.42
CA VAL A 289 -9.64 16.14 -80.35
C VAL A 289 -8.82 16.91 -81.38
N GLY A 290 -9.07 16.64 -82.66
CA GLY A 290 -8.40 17.30 -83.80
C GLY A 290 -9.09 18.58 -84.25
#